data_AF-A0A3B9UTF4-F1
#
_entry.id   AF-A0A3B9UTF4-F1
#
_cell.length_a   1.000
_cell.length_b   1.000
_cell.length_c   1.000
_cell.angle_alpha   90.00
_cell.angle_beta   90.00
_cell.angle_gamma   90.00
#
_symmetry.space_group_name_H-M   'P 1'
#
loop_
_entity.id
_entity.type
_entity.pdbx_description
1 polymer ?
#
loop_
_entity_poly.entity_id
_entity_poly.type
_entity_poly.pdbx_seq_one_letter_code
_entity_poly.pdbx_strand_id
1 'polypeptide(L)' 'MKRPGWENLNAVKDKEIYGVDHSGLRTLYDYVYLQYIAKVIHPEKFTDVDPLANLNDFYTKYLPVKPEGTFMIKEE' A
#
# COMPACT_ATOMS: atom_id res chain seq x y z
N MET A 1 3.16 11.39 -13.70
CA MET A 1 2.49 12.68 -13.36
C MET A 1 2.13 13.50 -14.59
N LYS A 2 0.98 13.23 -15.22
CA LYS A 2 0.55 13.97 -16.44
C LYS A 2 -0.89 14.51 -16.35
N ARG A 3 -1.53 14.42 -15.19
CA ARG A 3 -2.88 14.94 -14.97
C ARG A 3 -2.79 16.45 -14.71
N PRO A 4 -3.48 17.30 -15.49
CA PRO A 4 -3.42 18.75 -15.30
C PRO A 4 -3.73 19.15 -13.85
N GLY A 5 -2.92 20.06 -13.31
CA GLY A 5 -3.04 20.56 -11.94
C GLY A 5 -2.32 19.71 -10.89
N TRP A 6 -1.94 18.46 -11.19
CA TRP A 6 -1.22 17.61 -10.23
C TRP A 6 0.18 18.13 -9.93
N GLU A 7 0.82 18.77 -10.90
CA GLU A 7 2.11 19.44 -10.73
C GLU A 7 2.10 20.51 -9.62
N ASN A 8 0.93 21.01 -9.22
CA ASN A 8 0.79 22.01 -8.17
C ASN A 8 0.68 21.42 -6.76
N LEU A 9 0.39 20.12 -6.61
CA LEU A 9 0.22 19.45 -5.33
C LEU A 9 1.58 19.21 -4.64
N ASN A 10 1.67 19.47 -3.34
CA ASN A 10 2.90 19.23 -2.57
C ASN A 10 3.31 17.76 -2.60
N ALA A 11 2.35 16.83 -2.41
CA ALA A 11 2.63 15.40 -2.48
C ALA A 11 3.29 14.97 -3.80
N VAL A 12 2.98 15.64 -4.91
CA VAL A 12 3.60 15.38 -6.22
C VAL A 12 5.03 15.91 -6.29
N LYS A 13 5.26 17.11 -5.76
CA LYS A 13 6.58 17.76 -5.71
C LYS A 13 7.53 17.02 -4.76
N ASP A 14 7.00 16.57 -3.63
CA ASP A 14 7.73 15.92 -2.54
C ASP A 14 7.89 14.40 -2.75
N LYS A 15 7.38 13.86 -3.87
CA LYS A 15 7.38 12.42 -4.19
C LYS A 15 6.68 11.54 -3.15
N GLU A 16 5.61 12.07 -2.57
CA GLU A 16 4.76 11.40 -1.58
C GLU A 16 3.49 10.87 -2.25
N ILE A 17 3.66 10.11 -3.34
CA ILE A 17 2.55 9.51 -4.09
C ILE A 17 2.55 8.01 -3.88
N TYR A 18 1.39 7.49 -3.51
CA TYR A 18 1.24 6.12 -3.06
C TYR A 18 0.04 5.47 -3.75
N GLY A 19 0.14 4.17 -3.97
CA GLY A 19 -0.94 3.35 -4.54
C GLY A 19 -1.14 2.08 -3.74
N VAL A 20 -2.38 1.59 -3.73
CA VAL A 20 -2.75 0.25 -3.28
C VAL A 20 -3.62 -0.39 -4.36
N ASP A 21 -3.58 -1.72 -4.47
CA ASP A 21 -4.42 -2.44 -5.42
C ASP A 21 -5.91 -2.24 -5.07
N HIS A 22 -6.68 -1.79 -6.06
CA HIS A 22 -8.11 -1.54 -5.89
C HIS A 22 -8.93 -2.83 -5.79
N SER A 23 -8.45 -3.91 -6.42
CA SER A 23 -9.19 -5.18 -6.51
C SER A 23 -9.23 -5.92 -5.18
N GLY A 24 -8.19 -5.76 -4.36
CA GLY A 24 -8.14 -6.35 -3.02
C GLY A 24 -8.93 -5.61 -1.95
N LEU A 25 -9.49 -4.42 -2.23
CA LEU A 25 -10.27 -3.67 -1.25
C LEU A 25 -11.65 -4.33 -1.01
N ARG A 26 -12.18 -4.20 0.21
CA ARG A 26 -13.44 -4.84 0.66
C ARG A 26 -13.35 -6.36 0.62
N THR A 27 -12.17 -6.90 0.97
CA THR A 27 -11.90 -8.33 1.10
C THR A 27 -11.39 -8.65 2.50
N LEU A 28 -11.26 -9.93 2.85
CA LEU A 28 -10.79 -10.33 4.19
C LEU A 28 -9.33 -9.93 4.49
N TYR A 29 -8.51 -9.67 3.47
CA TYR A 29 -7.10 -9.30 3.66
C TYR A 29 -6.86 -7.80 3.53
N ASP A 30 -7.89 -6.98 3.28
CA ASP A 30 -7.72 -5.55 2.98
C ASP A 30 -7.18 -4.72 4.17
N TYR A 31 -7.15 -5.30 5.37
CA TYR A 31 -6.49 -4.74 6.55
C TYR A 31 -5.01 -4.40 6.31
N VAL A 32 -4.33 -5.12 5.41
CA VAL A 32 -2.93 -4.81 5.05
C VAL A 32 -2.80 -3.48 4.33
N TYR A 33 -3.82 -3.05 3.57
CA TYR A 33 -3.83 -1.74 2.93
C TYR A 33 -4.00 -0.62 3.96
N LEU A 34 -4.82 -0.85 5.00
CA LEU A 34 -4.93 0.07 6.12
C LEU A 34 -3.60 0.18 6.89
N GLN A 35 -2.91 -0.93 7.12
CA GLN A 35 -1.57 -0.94 7.72
C GLN A 35 -0.57 -0.16 6.87
N TYR A 36 -0.59 -0.34 5.54
CA TYR A 36 0.27 0.40 4.63
C TYR A 36 0.03 1.91 4.70
N ILE A 37 -1.23 2.34 4.61
CA ILE A 37 -1.62 3.75 4.71
C ILE A 37 -1.21 4.33 6.09
N ALA A 38 -1.44 3.59 7.17
CA ALA A 38 -1.05 4.01 8.51
C ALA A 38 0.46 4.19 8.64
N LYS A 39 1.25 3.27 8.08
CA LYS A 39 2.73 3.35 8.07
C LYS A 39 3.22 4.52 7.20
N VAL A 40 2.58 4.81 6.07
CA VAL A 40 2.90 5.97 5.24
C VAL A 40 2.65 7.28 5.99
N ILE A 41 1.52 7.41 6.69
CA ILE A 41 1.15 8.64 7.40
C ILE A 41 1.96 8.82 8.70
N HIS A 42 2.33 7.73 9.37
CA HIS A 42 3.02 7.73 10.67
C HIS A 42 4.17 6.72 10.74
N PRO A 43 5.23 6.88 9.94
CA PRO A 43 6.29 5.86 9.80
C PRO A 43 6.98 5.51 11.13
N GLU A 44 7.19 6.50 12.00
CA GLU A 44 7.83 6.30 13.30
C GLU A 44 6.97 5.49 14.29
N LYS A 45 5.63 5.54 14.16
CA LYS A 45 4.70 4.84 15.06
C LYS A 45 4.42 3.41 14.63
N PHE A 46 4.66 3.09 13.37
CA PHE A 46 4.38 1.79 12.76
C PHE A 46 5.66 1.14 12.24
N THR A 47 6.78 1.33 12.94
CA THR A 47 8.09 0.78 12.54
C THR A 47 8.10 -0.75 12.52
N ASP A 48 7.32 -1.37 13.40
CA ASP A 48 7.14 -2.82 13.60
C ASP A 48 6.12 -3.46 12.65
N VAL A 49 5.32 -2.66 11.93
CA VAL A 49 4.32 -3.18 10.99
C VAL A 49 4.92 -3.33 9.59
N ASP A 50 4.87 -4.55 9.04
CA ASP A 50 5.19 -4.85 7.65
C ASP A 50 3.93 -5.33 6.90
N PRO A 51 3.27 -4.44 6.14
CA PRO A 51 2.03 -4.78 5.43
C PRO A 51 2.23 -5.83 4.33
N LEU A 52 3.40 -5.86 3.68
CA LEU A 52 3.67 -6.82 2.62
C LEU A 52 3.93 -8.21 3.20
N ALA A 53 4.65 -8.31 4.31
CA ALA A 53 4.80 -9.56 5.05
C ALA A 53 3.43 -10.09 5.50
N ASN A 54 2.57 -9.24 6.07
CA ASN A 54 1.22 -9.63 6.51
C ASN A 54 0.33 -10.11 5.35
N LEU A 55 0.44 -9.51 4.16
CA LEU A 55 -0.26 -9.98 2.96
C LEU A 55 0.23 -11.39 2.56
N ASN A 56 1.55 -11.60 2.54
CA ASN A 56 2.15 -12.91 2.23
C ASN A 56 1.71 -13.98 3.22
N ASP A 57 1.65 -13.65 4.50
CA ASP A 57 1.21 -14.56 5.55
C ASP A 57 -0.28 -14.90 5.42
N PHE A 58 -1.12 -13.92 5.10
CA PHE A 58 -2.54 -14.18 4.84
C PHE A 58 -2.75 -15.15 3.68
N TYR A 59 -2.10 -14.88 2.54
CA TYR A 59 -2.20 -15.74 1.36
C TYR A 59 -1.70 -17.16 1.67
N THR A 60 -0.53 -17.27 2.30
CA THR A 60 0.06 -18.56 2.67
C THR A 60 -0.83 -19.37 3.61
N LYS A 61 -1.50 -18.69 4.56
CA LYS A 61 -2.33 -19.36 5.55
C LYS A 61 -3.71 -19.76 5.03
N TYR A 62 -4.32 -18.95 4.17
CA TYR A 62 -5.74 -19.08 3.85
C TYR A 62 -6.05 -19.32 2.37
N LEU A 63 -5.12 -19.09 1.45
CA LEU A 63 -5.35 -19.20 0.00
C LEU A 63 -4.44 -20.27 -0.62
N PRO A 64 -4.89 -20.96 -1.69
CA PRO A 64 -4.08 -21.96 -2.39
C PRO A 64 -3.09 -21.36 -3.39
N VAL A 65 -2.91 -20.04 -3.39
CA VAL A 65 -2.07 -19.28 -4.33
C VAL A 65 -1.19 -18.31 -3.56
N LYS A 66 -0.06 -17.94 -4.16
CA LYS A 66 0.84 -16.90 -3.63
C LYS A 66 0.45 -15.53 -4.18
N PRO A 67 0.67 -14.43 -3.43
CA PRO A 67 0.44 -13.09 -3.94
C PRO A 67 1.64 -12.72 -4.83
N GLU A 68 1.44 -12.75 -6.14
CA GLU A 68 2.44 -12.36 -7.13
C GLU A 68 2.05 -11.03 -7.76
N GLY A 69 2.94 -10.03 -7.72
CA GLY A 69 2.72 -8.70 -8.25
C GLY A 69 2.86 -7.57 -7.23
N THR A 70 2.36 -6.39 -7.59
CA THR A 70 2.46 -5.18 -6.77
C THR A 70 1.09 -4.85 -6.17
N PHE A 71 0.98 -5.00 -4.85
CA PHE A 71 -0.27 -4.72 -4.11
C PHE A 71 -0.26 -3.33 -3.45
N MET A 72 0.92 -2.76 -3.27
CA MET A 72 1.16 -1.44 -2.70
C MET A 72 2.45 -0.87 -3.25
N ILE A 73 2.48 0.45 -3.47
CA ILE A 73 3.61 1.12 -4.12
C ILE A 73 3.77 2.55 -3.59
N LYS A 74 5.01 3.03 -3.56
CA LYS A 74 5.36 4.45 -3.56
C LYS A 74 5.86 4.77 -4.97
N GLU A 75 5.23 5.72 -5.64
CA GLU A 75 5.63 6.16 -6.97
C GLU A 75 6.97 6.93 -6.87
N GLU A 76 7.92 6.58 -7.74
CA GLU A 76 9.26 7.20 -7.79
C GLU A 76 9.33 8.54 -8.54
#